data_AF-A0A512IQK1-F1
#
_entry.id   AF-A0A512IQK1-F1
#
_cell.length_a   1.000
_cell.length_b   1.000
_cell.length_c   1.000
_cell.angle_alpha   90.00
_cell.angle_beta   90.00
_cell.angle_gamma   90.00
#
_symmetry.space_group_name_H-M   'P 1'
#
loop_
_entity.id
_entity.type
_entity.pdbx_description
1 polymer ?
#
loop_
_entity_poly.entity_id
_entity_poly.type
_entity_poly.pdbx_seq_one_letter_code
_entity_poly.pdbx_strand_id
1 'polypeptide(L)'
;MPEPLPTSEDTGFHAWNPGLVSGLPRHVRPLATVFRPENVETPFAEIQELSDLSGLPATQLALFRPERLVVHEVLIRVMADLSVPLGAVYADLGVNTRRIAATIFHEGIAARLPEIAELLASIRARAEDLIDGELAALFDDPAPERSREKKPFGLPFFGRRPQPIPAEDCQARALRRLDDPVGEPDSLERCTRDSLRTVVASVVGRQGFLIRDRALLRRLAAILVSNAHGSRRIGATIEPWIAEVVARNGYRRVGAQDRPVVMNVKGASASGKSTIRPYQRALVERTGADWSDFAVITPDVWRKFLLDYDSLGPARRYAGPLTGHEVEIIDAKLDRYMARKAAEGRISHLLIDRFRFDSFSADARGDGTSQLLTRFGHRIYLQFMVTPPEATVERAWKRGEEFGRYKAVEDLLAHNVEAFAGMPRLFFLWALRTDKAVAFEFLDNTVPEGETPRTIAFGSNGAMTILDARALLDIDRFRRIDIHARTPREVYAGVDLAPERNAGFLRDCLGRLASVHFAERDTGRVFAQFARARLVGLDRTVLERVCADDGMRDALLAAGLSGDLPEVAGITETLRPEESSTLGAWGGSL
;
A
#
# COMPACT_ATOMS: atom_id res chain seq x y z
N MET A 1 -13.38 30.55 -32.10
CA MET A 1 -12.02 30.24 -32.58
C MET A 1 -11.35 29.41 -31.50
N PRO A 2 -11.13 28.10 -31.71
CA PRO A 2 -10.37 27.31 -30.75
C PRO A 2 -8.92 27.77 -30.82
N GLU A 3 -8.30 28.01 -29.67
CA GLU A 3 -6.85 28.22 -29.59
C GLU A 3 -6.12 27.00 -30.18
N PRO A 4 -5.06 27.22 -31.00
CA PRO A 4 -4.29 26.12 -31.53
C PRO A 4 -3.53 25.44 -30.39
N LEU A 5 -3.67 24.11 -30.29
CA LEU A 5 -2.85 23.29 -29.41
C LEU A 5 -1.38 23.41 -29.86
N PRO A 6 -0.43 23.68 -28.94
CA PRO A 6 0.96 23.88 -29.30
C PRO A 6 1.57 22.57 -29.84
N THR A 7 2.20 22.70 -31.01
CA THR A 7 3.00 21.66 -31.67
C THR A 7 4.25 21.34 -30.87
N SER A 8 4.67 20.08 -30.92
CA SER A 8 5.50 19.37 -29.93
C SER A 8 7.01 19.60 -29.98
N GLU A 9 7.51 20.76 -30.42
CA GLU A 9 8.94 21.04 -30.37
C GLU A 9 9.18 22.38 -29.65
N ASP A 10 9.83 22.29 -28.48
CA ASP A 10 10.17 23.34 -27.52
C ASP A 10 9.10 23.71 -26.45
N THR A 11 8.76 22.75 -25.59
CA THR A 11 7.64 22.89 -24.63
C THR A 11 8.04 23.29 -23.20
N GLY A 12 9.31 23.62 -22.92
CA GLY A 12 9.75 24.16 -21.62
C GLY A 12 9.48 23.26 -20.40
N PHE A 13 9.21 21.97 -20.59
CA PHE A 13 8.95 21.05 -19.49
C PHE A 13 10.25 20.47 -18.92
N HIS A 14 10.26 20.30 -17.60
CA HIS A 14 11.38 19.77 -16.83
C HIS A 14 10.85 19.12 -15.55
N ALA A 15 11.73 18.63 -14.67
CA ALA A 15 11.30 17.88 -13.48
C ALA A 15 10.31 18.61 -12.57
N TRP A 16 10.48 19.92 -12.42
CA TRP A 16 9.61 20.78 -11.61
C TRP A 16 8.43 21.40 -12.37
N ASN A 17 8.36 21.16 -13.68
CA ASN A 17 7.22 21.51 -14.52
C ASN A 17 6.99 20.40 -15.56
N PRO A 18 6.40 19.25 -15.16
CA PRO A 18 6.24 18.11 -16.07
C PRO A 18 5.08 18.27 -17.07
N GLY A 19 4.32 19.37 -17.01
CA GLY A 19 3.06 19.53 -17.74
C GLY A 19 1.93 18.66 -17.21
N LEU A 20 2.00 18.28 -15.93
CA LEU A 20 1.00 17.51 -15.22
C LEU A 20 0.47 18.30 -14.03
N VAL A 21 -0.82 18.20 -13.79
CA VAL A 21 -1.46 18.67 -12.55
C VAL A 21 -1.79 17.48 -11.66
N SER A 22 -1.90 17.70 -10.35
CA SER A 22 -2.40 16.68 -9.44
C SER A 22 -3.83 16.29 -9.81
N GLY A 23 -4.09 14.97 -9.80
CA GLY A 23 -5.35 14.40 -10.26
C GLY A 23 -5.52 14.41 -11.79
N LEU A 24 -6.64 13.85 -12.25
CA LEU A 24 -6.95 13.77 -13.68
C LEU A 24 -7.79 14.98 -14.14
N PRO A 25 -7.33 15.75 -15.14
CA PRO A 25 -8.15 16.80 -15.77
C PRO A 25 -9.47 16.24 -16.31
N ARG A 26 -10.53 17.05 -16.32
CA ARG A 26 -11.89 16.60 -16.70
C ARG A 26 -11.93 15.89 -18.06
N HIS A 27 -11.19 16.39 -19.06
CA HIS A 27 -11.14 15.81 -20.40
C HIS A 27 -10.31 14.51 -20.47
N VAL A 28 -9.43 14.26 -19.50
CA VAL A 28 -8.59 13.05 -19.42
C VAL A 28 -9.26 11.95 -18.58
N ARG A 29 -10.11 12.31 -17.60
CA ARG A 29 -10.79 11.35 -16.71
C ARG A 29 -11.45 10.17 -17.43
N PRO A 30 -12.21 10.34 -18.53
CA PRO A 30 -12.83 9.21 -19.22
C PRO A 30 -11.82 8.19 -19.79
N LEU A 31 -10.55 8.59 -19.97
CA LEU A 31 -9.48 7.73 -20.46
C LEU A 31 -8.88 6.83 -19.35
N ALA A 32 -9.27 7.01 -18.09
CA ALA A 32 -8.84 6.13 -17.02
C ALA A 32 -9.36 4.71 -17.29
N THR A 33 -8.52 3.71 -17.05
CA THR A 33 -8.82 2.34 -17.47
C THR A 33 -10.12 1.79 -16.87
N VAL A 34 -10.48 2.25 -15.66
CA VAL A 34 -11.74 1.92 -14.99
C VAL A 34 -12.99 2.54 -15.61
N PHE A 35 -12.87 3.45 -16.58
CA PHE A 35 -13.99 4.12 -17.26
C PHE A 35 -14.02 3.90 -18.77
N ARG A 36 -13.02 3.21 -19.32
CA ARG A 36 -12.91 2.92 -20.75
C ARG A 36 -13.98 1.90 -21.19
N PRO A 37 -14.70 2.12 -22.31
CA PRO A 37 -15.84 1.29 -22.73
C PRO A 37 -15.46 -0.17 -23.05
N GLU A 38 -14.20 -0.44 -23.39
CA GLU A 38 -13.66 -1.79 -23.56
C GLU A 38 -13.47 -2.54 -22.23
N ASN A 39 -13.44 -1.85 -21.09
CA ASN A 39 -13.19 -2.43 -19.77
C ASN A 39 -14.46 -2.50 -18.91
N VAL A 40 -15.42 -1.60 -19.13
CA VAL A 40 -16.65 -1.51 -18.35
C VAL A 40 -17.90 -1.53 -19.22
N GLU A 41 -19.00 -2.01 -18.67
CA GLU A 41 -20.30 -2.08 -19.34
C GLU A 41 -21.07 -0.76 -19.23
N THR A 42 -20.88 -0.03 -18.13
CA THR A 42 -21.59 1.23 -17.86
C THR A 42 -20.82 2.42 -18.42
N PRO A 43 -21.44 3.30 -19.23
CA PRO A 43 -20.80 4.52 -19.72
C PRO A 43 -20.35 5.45 -18.59
N PHE A 44 -19.25 6.18 -18.82
CA PHE A 44 -18.69 7.08 -17.81
C PHE A 44 -19.69 8.11 -17.26
N ALA A 45 -20.49 8.74 -18.12
CA ALA A 45 -21.49 9.73 -17.70
C ALA A 45 -22.48 9.15 -16.68
N GLU A 46 -22.95 7.93 -16.92
CA GLU A 46 -23.88 7.24 -16.02
C GLU A 46 -23.20 6.82 -14.70
N ILE A 47 -21.92 6.39 -14.75
CA ILE A 47 -21.14 6.12 -13.53
C ILE A 47 -21.05 7.39 -12.67
N GLN A 48 -20.83 8.55 -13.28
CA GLN A 48 -20.77 9.82 -12.56
C GLN A 48 -22.11 10.17 -11.91
N GLU A 49 -23.23 10.04 -12.64
CA GLU A 49 -24.57 10.27 -12.10
C GLU A 49 -24.87 9.37 -10.89
N LEU A 50 -24.55 8.08 -11.00
CA LEU A 50 -24.72 7.13 -9.90
C LEU A 50 -23.83 7.48 -8.70
N SER A 51 -22.60 7.94 -8.94
CA SER A 51 -21.66 8.37 -7.89
C SER A 51 -22.18 9.60 -7.17
N ASP A 52 -22.64 10.61 -7.90
CA ASP A 52 -23.16 11.86 -7.33
C ASP A 52 -24.42 11.63 -6.48
N LEU A 53 -25.29 10.72 -6.94
CA LEU A 53 -26.53 10.34 -6.25
C LEU A 53 -26.27 9.47 -5.01
N SER A 54 -25.44 8.44 -5.13
CA SER A 54 -25.23 7.46 -4.06
C SER A 54 -24.18 7.86 -3.04
N GLY A 55 -23.27 8.77 -3.39
CA GLY A 55 -22.08 9.08 -2.59
C GLY A 55 -20.98 8.02 -2.67
N LEU A 56 -21.18 6.92 -3.41
CA LEU A 56 -20.14 5.94 -3.67
C LEU A 56 -19.11 6.51 -4.65
N PRO A 57 -17.81 6.20 -4.49
CA PRO A 57 -16.80 6.60 -5.47
C PRO A 57 -17.11 6.03 -6.86
N ALA A 58 -16.99 6.85 -7.90
CA ALA A 58 -17.17 6.44 -9.30
C ALA A 58 -16.35 5.19 -9.66
N THR A 59 -15.15 5.03 -9.09
CA THR A 59 -14.28 3.88 -9.29
C THR A 59 -14.85 2.56 -8.75
N GLN A 60 -15.74 2.59 -7.75
CA GLN A 60 -16.44 1.41 -7.24
C GLN A 60 -17.66 1.05 -8.10
N LEU A 61 -18.21 2.04 -8.81
CA LEU A 61 -19.40 1.90 -9.66
C LEU A 61 -19.08 1.54 -11.11
N ALA A 62 -17.79 1.39 -11.44
CA ALA A 62 -17.32 0.84 -12.70
C ALA A 62 -17.68 -0.64 -12.82
N LEU A 63 -18.77 -0.98 -13.52
CA LEU A 63 -19.15 -2.37 -13.76
C LEU A 63 -18.20 -3.02 -14.78
N PHE A 64 -17.20 -3.76 -14.29
CA PHE A 64 -16.21 -4.39 -15.16
C PHE A 64 -16.80 -5.50 -16.01
N ARG A 65 -16.37 -5.54 -17.27
CA ARG A 65 -16.65 -6.63 -18.19
C ARG A 65 -15.94 -7.92 -17.75
N PRO A 66 -16.48 -9.11 -18.10
CA PRO A 66 -15.86 -10.40 -17.75
C PRO A 66 -14.38 -10.49 -18.17
N GLU A 67 -14.05 -10.04 -19.38
CA GLU A 67 -12.69 -10.05 -19.94
C GLU A 67 -11.72 -9.24 -19.08
N ARG A 68 -12.19 -8.11 -18.53
CA ARG A 68 -11.35 -7.27 -17.67
C ARG A 68 -11.17 -7.87 -16.29
N LEU A 69 -12.20 -8.51 -15.74
CA LEU A 69 -12.07 -9.27 -14.50
C LEU A 69 -11.10 -10.45 -14.64
N VAL A 70 -11.08 -11.13 -15.79
CA VAL A 70 -10.09 -12.16 -16.10
C VAL A 70 -8.68 -11.60 -16.06
N VAL A 71 -8.44 -10.44 -16.70
CA VAL A 71 -7.13 -9.77 -16.66
C VAL A 71 -6.70 -9.51 -15.21
N HIS A 72 -7.60 -9.02 -14.36
CA HIS A 72 -7.30 -8.81 -12.93
C HIS A 72 -6.82 -10.12 -12.26
N GLU A 73 -7.57 -11.20 -12.43
CA GLU A 73 -7.24 -12.48 -11.79
C GLU A 73 -5.94 -13.07 -12.35
N VAL A 74 -5.69 -13.00 -13.66
CA VAL A 74 -4.43 -13.46 -14.27
C VAL A 74 -3.23 -12.71 -13.70
N LEU A 75 -3.30 -11.37 -13.63
CA LEU A 75 -2.22 -10.54 -13.07
C LEU A 75 -1.91 -10.88 -11.61
N ILE A 76 -2.95 -11.21 -10.83
CA ILE A 76 -2.81 -11.66 -9.45
C ILE A 76 -2.07 -13.00 -9.38
N ARG A 77 -2.45 -14.01 -10.18
CA ARG A 77 -1.80 -15.35 -10.15
C ARG A 77 -0.35 -15.27 -10.62
N VAL A 78 -0.08 -14.50 -11.67
CA VAL A 78 1.30 -14.31 -12.16
C VAL A 78 2.18 -13.69 -11.08
N MET A 79 1.67 -12.72 -10.31
CA MET A 79 2.44 -12.08 -9.25
C MET A 79 2.57 -12.93 -7.97
N ALA A 80 1.51 -13.64 -7.60
CA ALA A 80 1.43 -14.34 -6.33
C ALA A 80 1.93 -15.78 -6.38
N ASP A 81 1.83 -16.47 -7.52
CA ASP A 81 2.06 -17.92 -7.63
C ASP A 81 3.21 -18.30 -8.55
N LEU A 82 3.76 -17.38 -9.33
CA LEU A 82 4.87 -17.65 -10.25
C LEU A 82 6.14 -16.90 -9.86
N SER A 83 7.28 -17.54 -10.11
CA SER A 83 8.59 -16.90 -10.05
C SER A 83 8.85 -16.23 -11.39
N VAL A 84 8.75 -14.89 -11.42
CA VAL A 84 9.03 -14.11 -12.63
C VAL A 84 10.51 -13.71 -12.66
N PRO A 85 11.27 -14.03 -13.73
CA PRO A 85 12.66 -13.63 -13.86
C PRO A 85 12.81 -12.10 -13.85
N LEU A 86 13.74 -11.60 -13.05
CA LEU A 86 14.05 -10.17 -12.97
C LEU A 86 14.68 -9.61 -14.26
N GLY A 87 15.36 -10.45 -15.05
CA GLY A 87 16.18 -10.05 -16.19
C GLY A 87 17.50 -9.36 -15.81
N ALA A 88 18.15 -8.73 -16.77
CA ALA A 88 19.41 -8.00 -16.57
C ALA A 88 19.18 -6.60 -15.99
N VAL A 89 18.05 -5.98 -16.35
CA VAL A 89 17.62 -4.67 -15.84
C VAL A 89 16.20 -4.76 -15.28
N TYR A 90 15.86 -3.89 -14.33
CA TYR A 90 14.55 -3.91 -13.67
C TYR A 90 13.36 -3.83 -14.62
N ALA A 91 13.51 -3.14 -15.76
CA ALA A 91 12.48 -3.06 -16.79
C ALA A 91 12.04 -4.44 -17.30
N ASP A 92 12.95 -5.43 -17.26
CA ASP A 92 12.72 -6.79 -17.74
C ASP A 92 11.71 -7.54 -16.87
N LEU A 93 11.66 -7.27 -15.55
CA LEU A 93 10.61 -7.85 -14.68
C LEU A 93 9.24 -7.51 -15.23
N GLY A 94 9.02 -6.23 -15.58
CA GLY A 94 7.76 -5.79 -16.17
C GLY A 94 7.50 -6.43 -17.54
N VAL A 95 8.53 -6.57 -18.38
CA VAL A 95 8.41 -7.24 -19.70
C VAL A 95 8.04 -8.72 -19.52
N ASN A 96 8.72 -9.44 -18.64
CA ASN A 96 8.49 -10.85 -18.36
C ASN A 96 7.11 -11.09 -17.74
N THR A 97 6.68 -10.26 -16.77
CA THR A 97 5.33 -10.35 -16.21
C THR A 97 4.27 -10.18 -17.30
N ARG A 98 4.42 -9.17 -18.18
CA ARG A 98 3.46 -8.95 -19.28
C ARG A 98 3.45 -10.11 -20.27
N ARG A 99 4.62 -10.65 -20.63
CA ARG A 99 4.74 -11.80 -21.53
C ARG A 99 4.03 -13.03 -20.97
N ILE A 100 4.32 -13.40 -19.71
CA ILE A 100 3.70 -14.56 -19.05
C ILE A 100 2.18 -14.37 -18.94
N ALA A 101 1.72 -13.18 -18.52
CA ALA A 101 0.30 -12.88 -18.41
C ALA A 101 -0.41 -12.96 -19.77
N ALA A 102 0.19 -12.43 -20.84
CA ALA A 102 -0.34 -12.51 -22.19
C ALA A 102 -0.41 -13.96 -22.68
N THR A 103 0.63 -14.75 -22.49
CA THR A 103 0.64 -16.19 -22.84
C THR A 103 -0.48 -16.94 -22.13
N ILE A 104 -0.62 -16.75 -20.81
CA ILE A 104 -1.70 -17.37 -20.02
C ILE A 104 -3.08 -16.96 -20.54
N PHE A 105 -3.27 -15.68 -20.84
CA PHE A 105 -4.53 -15.18 -21.36
C PHE A 105 -4.86 -15.79 -22.74
N HIS A 106 -3.94 -15.71 -23.70
CA HIS A 106 -4.19 -16.13 -25.08
C HIS A 106 -4.27 -17.65 -25.24
N GLU A 107 -3.36 -18.42 -24.64
CA GLU A 107 -3.31 -19.88 -24.80
C GLU A 107 -4.24 -20.62 -23.84
N GLY A 108 -4.57 -20.00 -22.70
CA GLY A 108 -5.33 -20.64 -21.63
C GLY A 108 -6.77 -20.19 -21.53
N ILE A 109 -7.09 -18.93 -21.81
CA ILE A 109 -8.38 -18.35 -21.35
C ILE A 109 -9.20 -17.79 -22.51
N ALA A 110 -8.59 -17.21 -23.54
CA ALA A 110 -9.27 -16.47 -24.59
C ALA A 110 -10.41 -17.26 -25.26
N ALA A 111 -10.19 -18.54 -25.58
CA ALA A 111 -11.22 -19.40 -26.18
C ALA A 111 -12.41 -19.73 -25.26
N ARG A 112 -12.24 -19.57 -23.95
CA ARG A 112 -13.21 -19.90 -22.89
C ARG A 112 -13.87 -18.65 -22.29
N LEU A 113 -13.65 -17.48 -22.87
CA LEU A 113 -14.30 -16.24 -22.43
C LEU A 113 -15.84 -16.31 -22.43
N PRO A 114 -16.51 -16.97 -23.39
CA PRO A 114 -17.97 -17.13 -23.34
C PRO A 114 -18.45 -17.85 -22.06
N GLU A 115 -17.76 -18.92 -21.64
CA GLU A 115 -18.07 -19.65 -20.41
C GLU A 115 -17.94 -18.76 -19.17
N ILE A 116 -16.95 -17.87 -19.16
CA ILE A 116 -16.73 -16.90 -18.08
C ILE A 116 -17.83 -15.84 -18.05
N ALA A 117 -18.27 -15.37 -19.22
CA ALA A 117 -19.35 -14.41 -19.33
C ALA A 117 -20.68 -15.00 -18.82
N GLU A 118 -20.99 -16.24 -19.19
CA GLU A 118 -22.16 -16.97 -18.68
C GLU A 118 -22.10 -17.18 -17.16
N LEU A 119 -20.93 -17.56 -16.63
CA LEU A 119 -20.71 -17.67 -15.19
C LEU A 119 -21.00 -16.34 -14.48
N LEU A 120 -20.47 -15.22 -14.98
CA LEU A 120 -20.68 -13.92 -14.37
C LEU A 120 -22.16 -13.49 -14.45
N ALA A 121 -22.82 -13.74 -15.58
CA ALA A 121 -24.25 -13.47 -15.74
C ALA A 121 -25.10 -14.27 -14.74
N SER A 122 -24.81 -15.56 -14.55
CA SER A 122 -25.47 -16.41 -13.56
C SER A 122 -25.28 -15.91 -12.12
N ILE A 123 -24.06 -15.47 -11.77
CA ILE A 123 -23.77 -14.88 -10.46
C ILE A 123 -24.55 -13.58 -10.26
N ARG A 124 -24.60 -12.71 -11.28
CA ARG A 124 -25.34 -11.44 -11.21
C ARG A 124 -26.83 -11.68 -11.00
N ALA A 125 -27.44 -12.61 -11.75
CA ALA A 125 -28.86 -12.95 -11.59
C ALA A 125 -29.17 -13.43 -10.16
N ARG A 126 -28.38 -14.38 -9.64
CA ARG A 126 -28.53 -14.86 -8.26
C ARG A 126 -28.31 -13.77 -7.22
N ALA A 127 -27.37 -12.86 -7.46
CA ALA A 127 -27.13 -11.74 -6.57
C ALA A 127 -28.33 -10.79 -6.55
N GLU A 128 -28.92 -10.48 -7.71
CA GLU A 128 -30.12 -9.64 -7.80
C GLU A 128 -31.28 -10.23 -7.02
N ASP A 129 -31.54 -11.54 -7.14
CA ASP A 129 -32.58 -12.23 -6.36
C ASP A 129 -32.36 -12.10 -4.84
N LEU A 130 -31.11 -12.27 -4.39
CA LEU A 130 -30.75 -12.12 -2.97
C LEU A 130 -30.89 -10.66 -2.50
N ILE A 131 -30.49 -9.69 -3.33
CA ILE A 131 -30.62 -8.28 -3.02
C ILE A 131 -32.10 -7.90 -2.91
N ASP A 132 -32.94 -8.37 -3.83
CA ASP A 132 -34.38 -8.10 -3.80
C ASP A 132 -35.05 -8.68 -2.55
N GLY A 133 -34.63 -9.88 -2.12
CA GLY A 133 -35.07 -10.47 -0.86
C GLY A 133 -34.68 -9.61 0.36
N GLU A 134 -33.44 -9.12 0.41
CA GLU A 134 -32.97 -8.23 1.50
C GLU A 134 -33.69 -6.88 1.47
N LEU A 135 -33.88 -6.28 0.29
CA LEU A 135 -34.58 -5.00 0.13
C LEU A 135 -36.06 -5.11 0.52
N ALA A 136 -36.73 -6.20 0.16
CA ALA A 136 -38.08 -6.49 0.62
C ALA A 136 -38.11 -6.57 2.15
N ALA A 137 -37.18 -7.31 2.76
CA ALA A 137 -37.10 -7.42 4.21
C ALA A 137 -36.69 -6.11 4.92
N LEU A 138 -36.05 -5.16 4.24
CA LEU A 138 -35.74 -3.85 4.80
C LEU A 138 -36.92 -2.87 4.76
N PHE A 139 -37.75 -2.95 3.72
CA PHE A 139 -38.81 -1.98 3.47
C PHE A 139 -40.22 -2.46 3.82
N ASP A 140 -40.47 -3.76 3.77
CA ASP A 140 -41.79 -4.37 3.97
C ASP A 140 -41.99 -4.94 5.37
N ASP A 141 -40.92 -5.12 6.16
CA ASP A 141 -41.02 -5.59 7.55
C ASP A 141 -41.63 -4.47 8.41
N PRO A 142 -42.85 -4.64 8.96
CA PRO A 142 -43.47 -3.62 9.77
C PRO A 142 -42.60 -3.36 11.00
N ALA A 143 -42.37 -2.08 11.33
CA ALA A 143 -41.75 -1.74 12.61
C ALA A 143 -42.49 -2.50 13.71
N PRO A 144 -41.81 -3.17 14.66
CA PRO A 144 -42.48 -3.97 15.67
C PRO A 144 -43.56 -3.09 16.29
N GLU A 145 -44.83 -3.51 16.14
CA GLU A 145 -45.94 -2.81 16.76
C GLU A 145 -45.55 -2.64 18.22
N ARG A 146 -45.46 -1.37 18.67
CA ARG A 146 -45.38 -1.10 20.10
C ARG A 146 -46.52 -1.89 20.70
N SER A 147 -46.21 -2.92 21.49
CA SER A 147 -47.20 -3.53 22.34
C SER A 147 -47.70 -2.40 23.22
N ARG A 148 -48.83 -1.79 22.82
CA ARG A 148 -49.66 -1.03 23.73
C ARG A 148 -50.10 -2.09 24.71
N GLU A 149 -49.35 -2.27 25.79
CA GLU A 149 -49.85 -2.93 26.98
C GLU A 149 -51.23 -2.32 27.23
N LYS A 150 -52.27 -3.14 27.00
CA LYS A 150 -53.63 -2.78 27.40
C LYS A 150 -53.54 -2.66 28.91
N LYS A 151 -53.42 -1.43 29.42
CA LYS A 151 -53.47 -1.19 30.85
C LYS A 151 -54.75 -1.82 31.39
N PRO A 152 -54.68 -2.74 32.37
CA PRO A 152 -55.88 -3.12 33.08
C PRO A 152 -56.39 -1.86 33.79
N PHE A 153 -57.70 -1.66 33.70
CA PHE A 153 -58.40 -0.52 34.25
C PHE A 153 -58.25 -0.54 35.78
N GLY A 154 -57.60 0.48 36.35
CA GLY A 154 -57.62 0.78 37.80
C GLY A 154 -56.33 0.51 38.58
N LEU A 155 -55.47 1.54 38.70
CA LEU A 155 -54.93 2.10 39.97
C LEU A 155 -53.87 3.19 39.64
N PRO A 156 -53.76 4.29 40.42
CA PRO A 156 -52.78 5.33 40.19
C PRO A 156 -51.47 4.99 40.91
N PHE A 157 -50.51 4.38 40.20
CA PHE A 157 -49.16 4.18 40.75
C PHE A 157 -48.27 5.37 40.38
N PHE A 158 -47.79 6.11 41.38
CA PHE A 158 -46.70 7.06 41.27
C PHE A 158 -45.39 6.30 40.99
N GLY A 159 -45.17 5.97 39.71
CA GLY A 159 -43.94 5.39 39.19
C GLY A 159 -43.31 6.34 38.18
N ARG A 160 -42.02 6.63 38.36
CA ARG A 160 -41.17 7.42 37.45
C ARG A 160 -41.45 6.98 36.01
N ARG A 161 -41.97 7.89 35.16
CA ARG A 161 -42.19 7.61 33.73
C ARG A 161 -40.89 7.02 33.16
N PRO A 162 -40.87 5.78 32.64
CA PRO A 162 -39.70 5.32 31.90
C PRO A 162 -39.48 6.31 30.78
N GLN A 163 -38.26 6.85 30.69
CA GLN A 163 -37.91 7.69 29.55
C GLN A 163 -38.13 6.86 28.29
N PRO A 164 -38.84 7.39 27.27
CA PRO A 164 -38.95 6.69 26.01
C PRO A 164 -37.53 6.45 25.49
N ILE A 165 -37.16 5.18 25.34
CA ILE A 165 -35.97 4.79 24.57
C ILE A 165 -36.12 5.51 23.22
N PRO A 166 -35.13 6.30 22.76
CA PRO A 166 -35.20 6.96 21.47
C PRO A 166 -35.59 5.92 20.43
N ALA A 167 -36.68 6.17 19.70
CA ALA A 167 -37.08 5.26 18.63
C ALA A 167 -35.90 5.15 17.66
N GLU A 168 -35.40 3.94 17.45
CA GLU A 168 -34.31 3.72 16.52
C GLU A 168 -34.74 4.22 15.14
N ASP A 169 -33.96 5.15 14.59
CA ASP A 169 -34.16 5.70 13.26
C ASP A 169 -34.23 4.56 12.22
N CYS A 170 -35.07 4.66 11.20
CA CYS A 170 -35.28 3.54 10.29
C CYS A 170 -34.00 3.17 9.51
N GLN A 171 -33.11 4.14 9.30
CA GLN A 171 -31.76 3.98 8.76
C GLN A 171 -30.87 3.17 9.69
N ALA A 172 -30.89 3.46 10.99
CA ALA A 172 -30.10 2.74 11.99
C ALA A 172 -30.55 1.28 12.10
N ARG A 173 -31.87 1.04 12.07
CA ARG A 173 -32.44 -0.31 12.03
C ARG A 173 -32.03 -1.07 10.76
N ALA A 174 -32.05 -0.41 9.60
CA ALA A 174 -31.65 -1.01 8.32
C ALA A 174 -30.17 -1.42 8.35
N LEU A 175 -29.27 -0.53 8.80
CA LEU A 175 -27.85 -0.82 8.93
C LEU A 175 -27.60 -1.95 9.94
N ARG A 176 -28.26 -1.92 11.11
CA ARG A 176 -28.12 -2.99 12.12
C ARG A 176 -28.51 -4.36 11.56
N ARG A 177 -29.61 -4.46 10.82
CA ARG A 177 -30.01 -5.71 10.16
C ARG A 177 -28.95 -6.19 9.17
N LEU A 178 -28.40 -5.28 8.37
CA LEU A 178 -27.34 -5.61 7.41
C LEU A 178 -26.01 -5.96 8.08
N ASP A 179 -25.83 -5.61 9.34
CA ASP A 179 -24.67 -5.99 10.15
C ASP A 179 -24.78 -7.40 10.73
N ASP A 180 -25.99 -8.00 10.74
CA ASP A 180 -26.19 -9.35 11.24
C ASP A 180 -25.47 -10.37 10.35
N PRO A 181 -24.73 -11.33 10.96
CA PRO A 181 -23.92 -12.27 10.22
C PRO A 181 -24.80 -13.17 9.32
N VAL A 182 -24.40 -13.31 8.06
CA VAL A 182 -25.01 -14.24 7.11
C VAL A 182 -23.98 -15.01 6.34
N GLY A 183 -24.31 -16.27 6.05
CA GLY A 183 -23.52 -17.14 5.20
C GLY A 183 -22.11 -17.41 5.73
N GLU A 184 -21.44 -18.31 5.04
CA GLU A 184 -20.02 -18.56 5.26
C GLU A 184 -19.18 -17.37 4.78
N PRO A 185 -17.93 -17.23 5.26
CA PRO A 185 -16.96 -16.33 4.65
C PRO A 185 -16.88 -16.54 3.13
N ASP A 186 -16.73 -15.45 2.37
CA ASP A 186 -16.66 -15.45 0.89
C ASP A 186 -17.90 -15.94 0.12
N SER A 187 -18.97 -16.36 0.80
CA SER A 187 -20.26 -16.72 0.19
C SER A 187 -20.89 -15.57 -0.60
N LEU A 188 -21.79 -15.90 -1.53
CA LEU A 188 -22.50 -14.89 -2.32
C LEU A 188 -23.44 -14.07 -1.42
N GLU A 189 -24.08 -14.74 -0.46
CA GLU A 189 -25.01 -14.18 0.53
C GLU A 189 -24.30 -13.12 1.39
N ARG A 190 -23.13 -13.45 1.94
CA ARG A 190 -22.31 -12.50 2.71
C ARG A 190 -21.89 -11.30 1.86
N CYS A 191 -21.36 -11.56 0.66
CA CYS A 191 -20.93 -10.48 -0.22
C CYS A 191 -22.08 -9.57 -0.63
N THR A 192 -23.26 -10.13 -0.84
CA THR A 192 -24.48 -9.39 -1.17
C THR A 192 -24.88 -8.48 -0.02
N ARG A 193 -24.91 -9.01 1.21
CA ARG A 193 -25.25 -8.22 2.40
C ARG A 193 -24.24 -7.11 2.68
N ASP A 194 -22.94 -7.40 2.60
CA ASP A 194 -21.88 -6.39 2.79
C ASP A 194 -21.93 -5.30 1.71
N SER A 195 -22.23 -5.67 0.46
CA SER A 195 -22.41 -4.71 -0.63
C SER A 195 -23.63 -3.82 -0.40
N LEU A 196 -24.76 -4.41 0.00
CA LEU A 196 -25.98 -3.66 0.28
C LEU A 196 -25.80 -2.73 1.50
N ARG A 197 -25.13 -3.19 2.56
CA ARG A 197 -24.73 -2.35 3.70
C ARG A 197 -23.93 -1.13 3.25
N THR A 198 -22.93 -1.35 2.40
CA THR A 198 -22.06 -0.28 1.88
C THR A 198 -22.86 0.74 1.08
N VAL A 199 -23.75 0.28 0.20
CA VAL A 199 -24.65 1.13 -0.59
C VAL A 199 -25.58 1.93 0.32
N VAL A 200 -26.28 1.28 1.25
CA VAL A 200 -27.20 1.93 2.19
C VAL A 200 -26.48 2.99 3.03
N ALA A 201 -25.32 2.65 3.60
CA ALA A 201 -24.52 3.59 4.38
C ALA A 201 -24.09 4.81 3.56
N SER A 202 -23.64 4.59 2.32
CA SER A 202 -23.18 5.66 1.43
C SER A 202 -24.33 6.57 1.01
N VAL A 203 -25.48 5.98 0.62
CA VAL A 203 -26.69 6.72 0.25
C VAL A 203 -27.20 7.55 1.43
N VAL A 204 -27.28 6.96 2.62
CA VAL A 204 -27.69 7.69 3.84
C VAL A 204 -26.70 8.81 4.15
N GLY A 205 -25.40 8.56 4.04
CA GLY A 205 -24.37 9.58 4.26
C GLY A 205 -24.44 10.74 3.26
N ARG A 206 -24.82 10.46 2.01
CA ARG A 206 -24.91 11.45 0.94
C ARG A 206 -26.21 12.25 0.96
N GLN A 207 -27.34 11.57 1.16
CA GLN A 207 -28.69 12.13 1.03
C GLN A 207 -29.30 12.54 2.37
N GLY A 208 -28.74 12.06 3.49
CA GLY A 208 -29.28 12.24 4.84
C GLY A 208 -30.41 11.28 5.20
N PHE A 209 -30.88 10.47 4.25
CA PHE A 209 -31.93 9.47 4.46
C PHE A 209 -31.78 8.27 3.50
N LEU A 210 -32.45 7.16 3.82
CA LEU A 210 -32.46 5.99 2.97
C LEU A 210 -33.50 6.15 1.85
N ILE A 211 -33.03 6.26 0.61
CA ILE A 211 -33.89 6.27 -0.59
C ILE A 211 -34.61 4.92 -0.69
N ARG A 212 -35.93 4.94 -0.97
CA ARG A 212 -36.77 3.72 -1.09
C ARG A 212 -36.89 3.17 -2.51
N ASP A 213 -36.04 3.63 -3.42
CA ASP A 213 -35.93 3.12 -4.79
C ASP A 213 -35.15 1.79 -4.77
N ARG A 214 -35.91 0.68 -4.79
CA ARG A 214 -35.34 -0.67 -4.81
C ARG A 214 -34.51 -0.91 -6.06
N ALA A 215 -34.93 -0.39 -7.21
CA ALA A 215 -34.23 -0.61 -8.47
C ALA A 215 -32.84 0.04 -8.45
N LEU A 216 -32.74 1.27 -7.91
CA LEU A 216 -31.46 1.94 -7.73
C LEU A 216 -30.55 1.19 -6.74
N LEU A 217 -31.05 0.85 -5.56
CA LEU A 217 -30.26 0.16 -4.54
C LEU A 217 -29.78 -1.21 -5.03
N ARG A 218 -30.65 -1.95 -5.72
CA ARG A 218 -30.33 -3.23 -6.36
C ARG A 218 -29.22 -3.07 -7.38
N ARG A 219 -29.34 -2.07 -8.27
CA ARG A 219 -28.34 -1.79 -9.29
C ARG A 219 -26.97 -1.48 -8.68
N LEU A 220 -26.91 -0.58 -7.69
CA LEU A 220 -25.65 -0.21 -7.02
C LEU A 220 -25.01 -1.43 -6.33
N ALA A 221 -25.79 -2.21 -5.59
CA ALA A 221 -25.30 -3.40 -4.89
C ALA A 221 -24.82 -4.49 -5.87
N ALA A 222 -25.55 -4.73 -6.96
CA ALA A 222 -25.19 -5.71 -7.98
C ALA A 222 -23.82 -5.40 -8.63
N ILE A 223 -23.51 -4.11 -8.85
CA ILE A 223 -22.19 -3.70 -9.36
C ILE A 223 -21.07 -4.12 -8.40
N LEU A 224 -21.23 -3.83 -7.11
CA LEU A 224 -20.24 -4.19 -6.09
C LEU A 224 -20.06 -5.72 -5.98
N VAL A 225 -21.17 -6.48 -5.99
CA VAL A 225 -21.14 -7.95 -5.94
C VAL A 225 -20.44 -8.55 -7.17
N SER A 226 -20.76 -8.04 -8.37
CA SER A 226 -20.11 -8.45 -9.62
C SER A 226 -18.59 -8.25 -9.56
N ASN A 227 -18.16 -7.07 -9.13
CA ASN A 227 -16.74 -6.72 -9.08
C ASN A 227 -15.96 -7.46 -7.97
N ALA A 228 -16.65 -7.86 -6.89
CA ALA A 228 -16.05 -8.56 -5.76
C ALA A 228 -16.20 -10.08 -5.87
N HIS A 229 -17.41 -10.62 -5.65
CA HIS A 229 -17.67 -12.06 -5.68
C HIS A 229 -17.52 -12.62 -7.09
N GLY A 230 -18.01 -11.92 -8.12
CA GLY A 230 -17.85 -12.34 -9.52
C GLY A 230 -16.38 -12.52 -9.90
N SER A 231 -15.53 -11.52 -9.62
CA SER A 231 -14.08 -11.61 -9.82
C SER A 231 -13.46 -12.83 -9.12
N ARG A 232 -13.81 -13.07 -7.85
CA ARG A 232 -13.29 -14.24 -7.11
C ARG A 232 -13.70 -15.57 -7.75
N ARG A 233 -14.96 -15.70 -8.19
CA ARG A 233 -15.45 -16.92 -8.83
C ARG A 233 -14.79 -17.16 -10.18
N ILE A 234 -14.62 -16.13 -10.99
CA ILE A 234 -13.81 -16.19 -12.23
C ILE A 234 -12.41 -16.68 -11.89
N GLY A 235 -11.79 -16.08 -10.87
CA GLY A 235 -10.46 -16.43 -10.42
C GLY A 235 -10.29 -17.90 -9.99
N ALA A 236 -11.33 -18.51 -9.42
CA ALA A 236 -11.34 -19.94 -9.06
C ALA A 236 -11.55 -20.83 -10.30
N THR A 237 -12.41 -20.41 -11.23
CA THR A 237 -12.67 -21.14 -12.48
C THR A 237 -11.45 -21.21 -13.39
N ILE A 238 -10.69 -20.11 -13.51
CA ILE A 238 -9.51 -20.06 -14.38
C ILE A 238 -8.25 -20.68 -13.76
N GLU A 239 -8.24 -20.94 -12.45
CA GLU A 239 -7.09 -21.49 -11.73
C GLU A 239 -6.52 -22.79 -12.36
N PRO A 240 -7.34 -23.82 -12.67
CA PRO A 240 -6.85 -25.02 -13.37
C PRO A 240 -6.34 -24.72 -14.79
N TRP A 241 -6.93 -23.74 -15.50
CA TRP A 241 -6.53 -23.37 -16.85
C TRP A 241 -5.17 -22.68 -16.86
N ILE A 242 -4.93 -21.82 -15.87
CA ILE A 242 -3.61 -21.22 -15.64
C ILE A 242 -2.59 -22.33 -15.33
N ALA A 243 -2.95 -23.33 -14.52
CA ALA A 243 -2.05 -24.43 -14.18
C ALA A 243 -1.59 -25.22 -15.40
N GLU A 244 -2.48 -25.50 -16.34
CA GLU A 244 -2.17 -26.17 -17.60
C GLU A 244 -1.17 -25.38 -18.46
N VAL A 245 -1.41 -24.07 -18.65
CA VAL A 245 -0.50 -23.22 -19.43
C VAL A 245 0.87 -23.11 -18.75
N VAL A 246 0.88 -22.95 -17.42
CA VAL A 246 2.10 -22.87 -16.61
C VAL A 246 2.95 -24.13 -16.75
N ALA A 247 2.34 -25.31 -16.66
CA ALA A 247 3.04 -26.59 -16.83
C ALA A 247 3.58 -26.75 -18.26
N ARG A 248 2.76 -26.47 -19.28
CA ARG A 248 3.14 -26.58 -20.69
C ARG A 248 4.29 -25.65 -21.09
N ASN A 249 4.32 -24.44 -20.55
CA ASN A 249 5.36 -23.45 -20.84
C ASN A 249 6.57 -23.53 -19.88
N GLY A 250 6.57 -24.47 -18.92
CA GLY A 250 7.65 -24.65 -17.96
C GLY A 250 7.85 -23.46 -17.01
N TYR A 251 6.80 -22.67 -16.73
CA TYR A 251 6.91 -21.56 -15.79
C TYR A 251 7.03 -22.08 -14.35
N ARG A 252 8.02 -21.57 -13.59
CA ARG A 252 8.25 -21.98 -12.20
C ARG A 252 7.18 -21.40 -11.29
N ARG A 253 6.51 -22.26 -10.52
CA ARG A 253 5.63 -21.87 -9.41
C ARG A 253 6.44 -21.60 -8.16
N VAL A 254 6.02 -20.63 -7.36
CA VAL A 254 6.56 -20.45 -6.02
C VAL A 254 5.87 -21.41 -5.04
N GLY A 255 6.67 -22.18 -4.32
CA GLY A 255 6.19 -23.19 -3.37
C GLY A 255 5.69 -22.60 -2.06
N ALA A 256 4.88 -23.38 -1.33
CA ALA A 256 4.54 -23.10 0.06
C ALA A 256 5.77 -23.24 0.96
N GLN A 257 5.86 -22.41 2.00
CA GLN A 257 7.02 -22.32 2.88
C GLN A 257 6.57 -22.44 4.34
N ASP A 258 7.15 -23.38 5.09
CA ASP A 258 6.83 -23.57 6.52
C ASP A 258 7.27 -22.38 7.37
N ARG A 259 8.37 -21.72 6.97
CA ARG A 259 8.92 -20.53 7.64
C ARG A 259 9.10 -19.41 6.62
N PRO A 260 8.02 -18.71 6.21
CA PRO A 260 8.12 -17.70 5.17
C PRO A 260 9.07 -16.57 5.55
N VAL A 261 10.02 -16.27 4.66
CA VAL A 261 10.83 -15.05 4.69
C VAL A 261 10.10 -13.95 3.92
N VAL A 262 9.95 -12.78 4.53
CA VAL A 262 9.35 -11.61 3.90
C VAL A 262 10.36 -10.47 3.88
N MET A 263 10.65 -9.93 2.70
CA MET A 263 11.42 -8.71 2.52
C MET A 263 10.46 -7.60 2.09
N ASN A 264 10.46 -6.46 2.76
CA ASN A 264 9.55 -5.36 2.49
C ASN A 264 10.33 -4.06 2.34
N VAL A 265 10.26 -3.47 1.15
CA VAL A 265 10.91 -2.20 0.83
C VAL A 265 9.91 -1.06 0.93
N LYS A 266 10.29 -0.03 1.68
CA LYS A 266 9.49 1.17 1.94
C LYS A 266 10.28 2.40 1.59
N GLY A 267 9.62 3.39 0.99
CA GLY A 267 10.25 4.57 0.43
C GLY A 267 9.30 5.32 -0.48
N ALA A 268 9.50 6.62 -0.60
CA ALA A 268 8.73 7.47 -1.49
C ALA A 268 8.81 7.01 -2.97
N SER A 269 7.93 7.54 -3.81
CA SER A 269 8.07 7.34 -5.26
C SER A 269 9.45 7.83 -5.72
N ALA A 270 10.11 7.07 -6.61
CA ALA A 270 11.46 7.40 -7.11
C ALA A 270 12.59 7.47 -6.06
N SER A 271 12.41 6.92 -4.85
CA SER A 271 13.48 6.80 -3.83
C SER A 271 14.54 5.72 -4.12
N GLY A 272 14.39 4.94 -5.22
CA GLY A 272 15.30 3.85 -5.58
C GLY A 272 15.00 2.50 -4.92
N LYS A 273 13.76 2.22 -4.51
CA LYS A 273 13.38 0.90 -3.96
C LYS A 273 13.77 -0.29 -4.86
N SER A 274 13.75 -0.10 -6.18
CA SER A 274 14.09 -1.16 -7.13
C SER A 274 15.60 -1.31 -7.36
N THR A 275 16.42 -0.30 -7.05
CA THR A 275 17.88 -0.36 -7.24
C THR A 275 18.55 -1.29 -6.23
N ILE A 276 17.90 -1.56 -5.09
CA ILE A 276 18.45 -2.43 -4.05
C ILE A 276 18.19 -3.93 -4.26
N ARG A 277 17.47 -4.31 -5.32
CA ARG A 277 17.10 -5.71 -5.59
C ARG A 277 18.30 -6.67 -5.69
N PRO A 278 19.44 -6.31 -6.33
CA PRO A 278 20.61 -7.18 -6.34
C PRO A 278 21.14 -7.49 -4.93
N TYR A 279 21.14 -6.50 -4.03
CA TYR A 279 21.57 -6.71 -2.65
C TYR A 279 20.58 -7.55 -1.85
N GLN A 280 19.27 -7.39 -2.10
CA GLN A 280 18.26 -8.26 -1.52
C GLN A 280 18.43 -9.71 -1.95
N ARG A 281 18.74 -9.93 -3.23
CA ARG A 281 19.05 -11.28 -3.75
C ARG A 281 20.29 -11.86 -3.06
N ALA A 282 21.36 -11.08 -2.93
CA ALA A 282 22.55 -11.52 -2.21
C ALA A 282 22.25 -11.84 -0.73
N LEU A 283 21.36 -11.08 -0.07
CA LEU A 283 20.90 -11.36 1.29
C LEU A 283 20.11 -12.68 1.36
N VAL A 284 19.20 -12.92 0.41
CA VAL A 284 18.46 -14.20 0.29
C VAL A 284 19.43 -15.37 0.17
N GLU A 285 20.40 -15.26 -0.73
CA GLU A 285 21.42 -16.30 -0.98
C GLU A 285 22.27 -16.56 0.28
N ARG A 286 22.70 -15.52 0.99
CA ARG A 286 23.43 -15.66 2.28
C ARG A 286 22.59 -16.33 3.38
N THR A 287 21.27 -16.20 3.31
CA THR A 287 20.37 -16.86 4.28
C THR A 287 20.02 -18.30 3.91
N GLY A 288 20.53 -18.82 2.78
CA GLY A 288 20.30 -20.18 2.32
C GLY A 288 18.95 -20.42 1.65
N ALA A 289 18.19 -19.36 1.35
CA ALA A 289 16.94 -19.46 0.60
C ALA A 289 17.19 -19.25 -0.91
N ASP A 290 16.35 -19.84 -1.76
CA ASP A 290 16.39 -19.64 -3.22
C ASP A 290 15.55 -18.40 -3.59
N TRP A 291 16.15 -17.47 -4.34
CA TRP A 291 15.44 -16.30 -4.86
C TRP A 291 14.17 -16.65 -5.63
N SER A 292 14.20 -17.76 -6.36
CA SER A 292 13.08 -18.19 -7.18
C SER A 292 11.94 -18.86 -6.41
N ASP A 293 12.04 -18.91 -5.08
CA ASP A 293 10.92 -19.25 -4.18
C ASP A 293 10.19 -17.99 -3.65
N PHE A 294 10.63 -16.79 -4.05
CA PHE A 294 9.99 -15.52 -3.69
C PHE A 294 8.94 -15.09 -4.73
N ALA A 295 7.72 -14.82 -4.25
CA ALA A 295 6.74 -14.04 -4.99
C ALA A 295 7.12 -12.56 -4.92
N VAL A 296 7.37 -11.93 -6.06
CA VAL A 296 7.73 -10.51 -6.15
C VAL A 296 6.47 -9.66 -6.29
N ILE A 297 5.99 -9.16 -5.16
CA ILE A 297 4.77 -8.35 -5.05
C ILE A 297 5.07 -6.89 -5.40
N THR A 298 4.84 -6.51 -6.67
CA THR A 298 5.07 -5.15 -7.19
C THR A 298 3.97 -4.70 -8.16
N PRO A 299 2.80 -4.26 -7.66
CA PRO A 299 1.63 -3.89 -8.48
C PRO A 299 1.90 -2.89 -9.61
N ASP A 300 2.94 -2.06 -9.47
CA ASP A 300 3.31 -1.06 -10.47
C ASP A 300 3.67 -1.66 -11.85
N VAL A 301 4.07 -2.93 -11.93
CA VAL A 301 4.37 -3.59 -13.21
C VAL A 301 3.12 -3.87 -14.05
N TRP A 302 1.93 -3.87 -13.45
CA TRP A 302 0.66 -4.10 -14.14
C TRP A 302 0.27 -2.95 -15.07
N ARG A 303 0.72 -1.72 -14.82
CA ARG A 303 0.25 -0.51 -15.52
C ARG A 303 0.36 -0.61 -17.04
N LYS A 304 1.51 -1.05 -17.55
CA LYS A 304 1.75 -1.24 -19.00
C LYS A 304 1.01 -2.45 -19.60
N PHE A 305 0.48 -3.35 -18.77
CA PHE A 305 -0.44 -4.39 -19.23
C PHE A 305 -1.87 -3.85 -19.33
N LEU A 306 -2.25 -2.99 -18.38
CA LEU A 306 -3.60 -2.44 -18.27
C LEU A 306 -3.90 -1.36 -19.31
N LEU A 307 -2.88 -0.64 -19.77
CA LEU A 307 -3.02 0.48 -20.68
C LEU A 307 -1.84 0.53 -21.65
N ASP A 308 -2.15 0.62 -22.95
CA ASP A 308 -1.18 0.97 -23.97
C ASP A 308 -0.92 2.48 -23.94
N TYR A 309 0.32 2.86 -23.60
CA TYR A 309 0.71 4.25 -23.43
C TYR A 309 0.80 4.99 -24.77
N ASP A 310 1.10 4.26 -25.86
CA ASP A 310 1.24 4.86 -27.18
C ASP A 310 -0.12 5.27 -27.75
N SER A 311 -1.20 4.59 -27.35
CA SER A 311 -2.58 4.91 -27.73
C SER A 311 -3.12 6.25 -27.18
N LEU A 312 -2.43 6.91 -26.25
CA LEU A 312 -2.96 8.07 -25.50
C LEU A 312 -2.77 9.42 -26.18
N GLY A 313 -1.96 9.49 -27.24
CA GLY A 313 -1.67 10.75 -27.94
C GLY A 313 -1.22 11.87 -26.98
N PRO A 314 -1.83 13.07 -27.00
CA PRO A 314 -1.48 14.17 -26.11
C PRO A 314 -1.57 13.86 -24.61
N ALA A 315 -2.40 12.88 -24.22
CA ALA A 315 -2.59 12.50 -22.82
C ALA A 315 -1.51 11.53 -22.30
N ARG A 316 -0.49 11.18 -23.10
CA ARG A 316 0.56 10.19 -22.77
C ARG A 316 1.19 10.41 -21.39
N ARG A 317 1.44 11.65 -20.96
CA ARG A 317 2.05 11.92 -19.64
C ARG A 317 1.15 11.53 -18.47
N TYR A 318 -0.16 11.41 -18.68
CA TYR A 318 -1.11 10.93 -17.67
C TYR A 318 -1.23 9.40 -17.61
N ALA A 319 -0.49 8.63 -18.42
CA ALA A 319 -0.61 7.17 -18.47
C ALA A 319 -0.49 6.48 -17.09
N GLY A 320 0.43 6.97 -16.25
CA GLY A 320 0.56 6.52 -14.87
C GLY A 320 -0.73 6.75 -14.06
N PRO A 321 -1.15 8.00 -13.83
CA PRO A 321 -2.42 8.32 -13.17
C PRO A 321 -3.65 7.60 -13.73
N LEU A 322 -3.77 7.44 -15.05
CA LEU A 322 -4.91 6.80 -15.71
C LEU A 322 -5.13 5.32 -15.34
N THR A 323 -4.08 4.65 -14.85
CA THR A 323 -4.14 3.24 -14.38
C THR A 323 -4.21 3.14 -12.86
N GLY A 324 -4.10 4.25 -12.12
CA GLY A 324 -3.95 4.28 -10.66
C GLY A 324 -5.07 3.53 -9.93
N HIS A 325 -6.33 3.92 -10.16
CA HIS A 325 -7.48 3.33 -9.49
C HIS A 325 -7.67 1.85 -9.79
N GLU A 326 -7.35 1.42 -11.02
CA GLU A 326 -7.46 0.00 -11.34
C GLU A 326 -6.38 -0.84 -10.66
N VAL A 327 -5.14 -0.32 -10.59
CA VAL A 327 -4.07 -0.96 -9.83
C VAL A 327 -4.46 -1.10 -8.36
N GLU A 328 -5.08 -0.07 -7.75
CA GLU A 328 -5.60 -0.14 -6.38
C GLU A 328 -6.66 -1.25 -6.22
N ILE A 329 -7.60 -1.36 -7.17
CA ILE A 329 -8.63 -2.41 -7.18
C ILE A 329 -8.02 -3.81 -7.29
N ILE A 330 -7.05 -4.01 -8.19
CA ILE A 330 -6.37 -5.30 -8.36
C ILE A 330 -5.52 -5.63 -7.12
N ASP A 331 -4.84 -4.64 -6.53
CA ASP A 331 -4.02 -4.82 -5.34
C ASP A 331 -4.88 -5.19 -4.10
N ALA A 332 -6.09 -4.64 -3.98
CA ALA A 332 -7.05 -5.07 -2.96
C ALA A 332 -7.56 -6.51 -3.19
N LYS A 333 -7.74 -6.92 -4.45
CA LYS A 333 -8.06 -8.33 -4.80
C LYS A 333 -6.88 -9.26 -4.49
N LEU A 334 -5.65 -8.82 -4.75
CA LEU A 334 -4.43 -9.54 -4.38
C LEU A 334 -4.36 -9.75 -2.86
N ASP A 335 -4.66 -8.74 -2.03
CA ASP A 335 -4.65 -8.89 -0.56
C ASP A 335 -5.61 -9.99 -0.09
N ARG A 336 -6.82 -10.04 -0.65
CA ARG A 336 -7.79 -11.11 -0.37
C ARG A 336 -7.30 -12.47 -0.84
N TYR A 337 -6.72 -12.53 -2.04
CA TYR A 337 -6.13 -13.76 -2.57
C TYR A 337 -5.01 -14.29 -1.67
N MET A 338 -4.12 -13.42 -1.22
CA MET A 338 -3.01 -13.77 -0.32
C MET A 338 -3.52 -14.21 1.07
N ALA A 339 -4.58 -13.59 1.59
CA ALA A 339 -5.20 -14.02 2.84
C ALA A 339 -5.78 -15.44 2.74
N ARG A 340 -6.48 -15.75 1.65
CA ARG A 340 -6.95 -17.11 1.37
C ARG A 340 -5.79 -18.10 1.20
N LYS A 341 -4.77 -17.74 0.40
CA LYS A 341 -3.55 -18.53 0.19
C LYS A 341 -2.85 -18.86 1.51
N ALA A 342 -2.86 -17.93 2.47
CA ALA A 342 -2.34 -18.14 3.82
C ALA A 342 -3.21 -19.07 4.67
N ALA A 343 -4.52 -18.90 4.65
CA ALA A 343 -5.45 -19.78 5.37
C ALA A 343 -5.34 -21.25 4.89
N GLU A 344 -5.00 -21.45 3.62
CA GLU A 344 -4.76 -22.77 3.03
C GLU A 344 -3.33 -23.30 3.25
N GLY A 345 -2.47 -22.59 3.98
CA GLY A 345 -1.09 -23.01 4.25
C GLY A 345 -0.15 -22.95 3.04
N ARG A 346 -0.50 -22.16 2.01
CA ARG A 346 0.23 -22.14 0.72
C ARG A 346 1.14 -20.92 0.53
N ILE A 347 1.47 -20.18 1.59
CA ILE A 347 2.25 -18.94 1.47
C ILE A 347 3.71 -19.23 1.10
N SER A 348 4.20 -18.52 0.08
CA SER A 348 5.60 -18.53 -0.33
C SER A 348 6.43 -17.50 0.43
N HIS A 349 7.73 -17.44 0.16
CA HIS A 349 8.50 -16.25 0.50
C HIS A 349 7.97 -15.04 -0.28
N LEU A 350 8.08 -13.84 0.29
CA LEU A 350 7.53 -12.62 -0.32
C LEU A 350 8.59 -11.53 -0.39
N LEU A 351 8.70 -10.90 -1.56
CA LEU A 351 9.38 -9.62 -1.72
C LEU A 351 8.34 -8.56 -2.05
N ILE A 352 8.15 -7.60 -1.16
CA ILE A 352 7.09 -6.60 -1.23
C ILE A 352 7.70 -5.25 -1.59
N ASP A 353 7.31 -4.72 -2.75
CA ASP A 353 7.62 -3.37 -3.22
C ASP A 353 6.29 -2.65 -3.49
N ARG A 354 5.60 -2.32 -2.39
CA ARG A 354 4.29 -1.67 -2.39
C ARG A 354 4.34 -0.34 -1.65
N PHE A 355 3.92 0.70 -2.37
CA PHE A 355 3.68 2.01 -1.79
C PHE A 355 2.32 2.00 -1.08
N ARG A 356 2.32 1.55 0.18
CA ARG A 356 1.20 1.63 1.11
C ARG A 356 1.75 1.93 2.49
N PHE A 357 1.35 3.07 3.04
CA PHE A 357 1.59 3.47 4.43
C PHE A 357 0.28 3.70 5.19
N ASP A 358 -0.84 3.64 4.49
CA ASP A 358 -2.22 3.92 4.90
C ASP A 358 -2.90 2.76 5.67
N SER A 359 -2.21 1.64 5.88
CA SER A 359 -2.70 0.46 6.64
C SER A 359 -3.04 0.76 8.11
N PHE A 360 -2.90 2.00 8.57
CA PHE A 360 -3.26 2.47 9.90
C PHE A 360 -4.65 3.14 9.97
N SER A 361 -5.36 3.24 8.84
CA SER A 361 -6.68 3.87 8.77
C SER A 361 -7.79 2.82 8.94
N ALA A 362 -8.25 2.69 10.19
CA ALA A 362 -9.55 2.13 10.60
C ALA A 362 -9.85 0.65 10.32
N ASP A 363 -9.11 -0.27 10.96
CA ASP A 363 -9.74 -1.44 11.59
C ASP A 363 -9.84 -1.15 13.10
N ALA A 364 -10.98 -0.58 13.55
CA ALA A 364 -11.25 -0.33 14.97
C ALA A 364 -11.34 -1.61 15.84
N ARG A 365 -11.02 -2.78 15.27
CA ARG A 365 -11.10 -4.11 15.89
C ARG A 365 -9.83 -4.97 15.66
N GLY A 366 -8.78 -4.46 15.01
CA GLY A 366 -7.55 -5.20 14.70
C GLY A 366 -6.28 -4.54 15.23
N ASP A 367 -5.18 -5.29 15.30
CA ASP A 367 -3.86 -4.81 15.74
C ASP A 367 -3.10 -3.98 14.69
N GLY A 368 -3.81 -3.48 13.66
CA GLY A 368 -3.25 -2.77 12.50
C GLY A 368 -2.40 -3.63 11.56
N THR A 369 -2.20 -4.94 11.83
CA THR A 369 -1.42 -5.83 10.98
C THR A 369 -2.26 -6.69 10.03
N SER A 370 -3.57 -6.82 10.29
CA SER A 370 -4.53 -7.67 9.54
C SER A 370 -4.44 -7.51 8.01
N GLN A 371 -4.12 -6.31 7.55
CA GLN A 371 -4.07 -5.98 6.12
C GLN A 371 -2.65 -6.06 5.52
N LEU A 372 -1.60 -6.07 6.35
CA LEU A 372 -0.20 -6.06 5.88
C LEU A 372 0.27 -7.45 5.48
N LEU A 373 0.67 -7.66 4.23
CA LEU A 373 1.23 -8.95 3.77
C LEU A 373 2.48 -9.38 4.58
N THR A 374 3.17 -8.43 5.20
CA THR A 374 4.30 -8.68 6.11
C THR A 374 3.93 -9.58 7.30
N ARG A 375 2.65 -9.64 7.71
CA ARG A 375 2.19 -10.52 8.80
C ARG A 375 2.43 -12.01 8.55
N PHE A 376 2.51 -12.41 7.28
CA PHE A 376 2.75 -13.80 6.90
C PHE A 376 4.21 -14.22 7.07
N GLY A 377 5.13 -13.29 7.32
CA GLY A 377 6.53 -13.60 7.57
C GLY A 377 6.74 -14.24 8.93
N HIS A 378 7.50 -15.33 8.94
CA HIS A 378 8.18 -15.84 10.13
C HIS A 378 9.44 -15.00 10.39
N ARG A 379 10.21 -14.74 9.33
CA ARG A 379 11.37 -13.82 9.36
C ARG A 379 11.09 -12.65 8.43
N ILE A 380 11.26 -11.44 8.94
CA ILE A 380 10.90 -10.19 8.26
C ILE A 380 12.15 -9.33 8.13
N TYR A 381 12.41 -8.84 6.92
CA TYR A 381 13.39 -7.82 6.63
C TYR A 381 12.68 -6.56 6.15
N LEU A 382 12.87 -5.45 6.86
CA LEU A 382 12.33 -4.14 6.48
C LEU A 382 13.44 -3.24 5.96
N GLN A 383 13.32 -2.76 4.72
CA GLN A 383 14.26 -1.80 4.14
C GLN A 383 13.56 -0.46 3.94
N PHE A 384 14.08 0.60 4.57
CA PHE A 384 13.55 1.95 4.49
C PHE A 384 14.48 2.84 3.67
N MET A 385 14.07 3.20 2.46
CA MET A 385 14.80 4.11 1.58
C MET A 385 14.52 5.56 2.00
N VAL A 386 15.53 6.22 2.53
CA VAL A 386 15.53 7.65 2.86
C VAL A 386 16.18 8.39 1.69
N THR A 387 15.43 9.31 1.09
CA THR A 387 15.87 10.09 -0.07
C THR A 387 15.23 11.47 0.02
N PRO A 388 15.99 12.56 -0.19
CA PRO A 388 15.45 13.91 -0.17
C PRO A 388 14.30 14.09 -1.18
N PRO A 389 13.16 14.67 -0.79
CA PRO A 389 12.01 14.97 -1.64
C PRO A 389 12.36 15.59 -2.98
N GLU A 390 13.22 16.61 -3.02
CA GLU A 390 13.66 17.28 -4.24
C GLU A 390 14.38 16.33 -5.22
N ALA A 391 15.19 15.40 -4.70
CA ALA A 391 15.87 14.40 -5.51
C ALA A 391 14.87 13.39 -6.09
N THR A 392 13.77 13.09 -5.38
CA THR A 392 12.72 12.22 -5.92
C THR A 392 11.96 12.84 -7.09
N VAL A 393 11.82 14.18 -7.12
CA VAL A 393 11.22 14.91 -8.24
C VAL A 393 12.06 14.76 -9.50
N GLU A 394 13.37 15.04 -9.39
CA GLU A 394 14.33 14.88 -10.50
C GLU A 394 14.42 13.44 -11.02
N ARG A 395 14.47 12.46 -10.11
CA ARG A 395 14.50 11.03 -10.49
C ARG A 395 13.20 10.59 -11.15
N ALA A 396 12.05 11.09 -10.71
CA ALA A 396 10.77 10.77 -11.32
C ALA A 396 10.66 11.32 -12.74
N TRP A 397 11.25 12.49 -13.02
CA TRP A 397 11.32 13.05 -14.36
C TRP A 397 12.11 12.16 -15.32
N LYS A 398 13.35 11.80 -14.97
CA LYS A 398 14.18 10.88 -15.78
C LYS A 398 13.47 9.57 -16.07
N ARG A 399 12.81 9.00 -15.05
CA ARG A 399 11.98 7.80 -15.22
C ARG A 399 10.77 8.02 -16.14
N GLY A 400 10.22 9.22 -16.12
CA GLY A 400 9.17 9.67 -17.04
C GLY A 400 9.64 9.64 -18.48
N GLU A 401 10.84 10.15 -18.75
CA GLU A 401 11.50 10.16 -20.06
C GLU A 401 11.78 8.73 -20.54
N GLU A 402 12.41 7.91 -19.71
CA GLU A 402 12.83 6.55 -20.07
C GLU A 402 11.65 5.58 -20.25
N PHE A 403 10.66 5.64 -19.35
CA PHE A 403 9.62 4.59 -19.28
C PHE A 403 8.20 5.10 -19.57
N GLY A 404 8.03 6.40 -19.82
CA GLY A 404 6.73 7.04 -20.04
C GLY A 404 5.91 7.22 -18.75
N ARG A 405 6.54 7.13 -17.57
CA ARG A 405 5.86 7.17 -16.27
C ARG A 405 6.05 8.52 -15.57
N TYR A 406 5.44 9.55 -16.13
CA TYR A 406 5.42 10.87 -15.52
C TYR A 406 4.48 10.93 -14.30
N LYS A 407 4.75 11.87 -13.39
CA LYS A 407 3.91 12.22 -12.23
C LYS A 407 3.94 13.72 -12.02
N ALA A 408 2.87 14.28 -11.46
CA ALA A 408 2.86 15.67 -11.02
C ALA A 408 3.83 15.86 -9.84
N VAL A 409 4.43 17.05 -9.73
CA VAL A 409 5.35 17.41 -8.63
C VAL A 409 4.62 17.32 -7.29
N GLU A 410 3.42 17.88 -7.21
CA GLU A 410 2.57 17.85 -6.02
C GLU A 410 2.31 16.41 -5.55
N ASP A 411 1.97 15.49 -6.46
CA ASP A 411 1.77 14.08 -6.13
C ASP A 411 3.07 13.43 -5.61
N LEU A 412 4.23 13.79 -6.16
CA LEU A 412 5.52 13.26 -5.71
C LEU A 412 5.85 13.75 -4.29
N LEU A 413 5.68 15.04 -4.02
CA LEU A 413 5.94 15.62 -2.70
C LEU A 413 4.93 15.12 -1.67
N ALA A 414 3.65 15.01 -2.02
CA ALA A 414 2.63 14.40 -1.16
C ALA A 414 2.97 12.94 -0.80
N HIS A 415 3.43 12.12 -1.77
CA HIS A 415 3.90 10.76 -1.49
C HIS A 415 5.15 10.73 -0.59
N ASN A 416 6.02 11.74 -0.63
CA ASN A 416 7.14 11.85 0.31
C ASN A 416 6.62 12.09 1.72
N VAL A 417 5.74 13.08 1.90
CA VAL A 417 5.12 13.37 3.20
C VAL A 417 4.45 12.12 3.78
N GLU A 418 3.66 11.42 2.97
CA GLU A 418 3.00 10.17 3.38
C GLU A 418 4.03 9.10 3.79
N ALA A 419 5.07 8.90 2.98
CA ALA A 419 6.10 7.90 3.25
C ALA A 419 6.82 8.19 4.58
N PHE A 420 7.31 9.42 4.77
CA PHE A 420 8.07 9.79 5.96
C PHE A 420 7.20 9.90 7.22
N ALA A 421 5.91 10.23 7.09
CA ALA A 421 4.95 10.14 8.20
C ALA A 421 4.64 8.68 8.58
N GLY A 422 4.59 7.78 7.60
CA GLY A 422 4.25 6.37 7.79
C GLY A 422 5.43 5.48 8.22
N MET A 423 6.65 5.81 7.82
CA MET A 423 7.87 5.02 8.10
C MET A 423 8.06 4.74 9.60
N PRO A 424 8.07 5.74 10.51
CA PRO A 424 8.17 5.48 11.95
C PRO A 424 7.09 4.55 12.49
N ARG A 425 5.85 4.72 12.04
CA ARG A 425 4.71 3.92 12.50
C ARG A 425 4.90 2.45 12.13
N LEU A 426 5.25 2.19 10.87
CA LEU A 426 5.50 0.84 10.38
C LEU A 426 6.75 0.22 11.01
N PHE A 427 7.81 1.02 11.20
CA PHE A 427 9.03 0.59 11.87
C PHE A 427 8.73 0.09 13.28
N PHE A 428 8.09 0.91 14.12
CA PHE A 428 7.80 0.51 15.51
C PHE A 428 6.75 -0.60 15.62
N LEU A 429 5.83 -0.71 14.67
CA LEU A 429 4.86 -1.81 14.61
C LEU A 429 5.56 -3.18 14.56
N TRP A 430 6.69 -3.28 13.85
CA TRP A 430 7.41 -4.53 13.65
C TRP A 430 8.64 -4.66 14.55
N ALA A 431 9.43 -3.61 14.71
CA ALA A 431 10.67 -3.66 15.49
C ALA A 431 10.44 -4.04 16.96
N LEU A 432 9.25 -3.77 17.50
CA LEU A 432 8.88 -4.09 18.89
C LEU A 432 8.19 -5.45 19.05
N ARG A 433 7.95 -6.20 17.96
CA ARG A 433 7.36 -7.54 18.04
C ARG A 433 8.36 -8.51 18.67
N THR A 434 7.85 -9.43 19.47
CA THR A 434 8.62 -10.50 20.12
C THR A 434 8.27 -11.89 19.60
N ASP A 435 7.17 -12.01 18.87
CA ASP A 435 6.65 -13.26 18.28
C ASP A 435 7.23 -13.56 16.90
N LYS A 436 8.02 -12.65 16.32
CA LYS A 436 8.60 -12.76 14.98
C LYS A 436 10.04 -12.28 14.95
N ALA A 437 10.88 -12.89 14.11
CA ALA A 437 12.23 -12.41 13.86
C ALA A 437 12.19 -11.25 12.86
N VAL A 438 12.51 -10.04 13.31
CA VAL A 438 12.46 -8.82 12.50
C VAL A 438 13.85 -8.20 12.46
N ALA A 439 14.39 -8.08 11.25
CA ALA A 439 15.56 -7.26 10.95
C ALA A 439 15.12 -6.04 10.13
N PHE A 440 15.78 -4.91 10.34
CA PHE A 440 15.46 -3.69 9.62
C PHE A 440 16.71 -2.89 9.29
N GLU A 441 16.59 -2.06 8.25
CA GLU A 441 17.65 -1.19 7.80
C GLU A 441 17.08 0.09 7.19
N PHE A 442 17.66 1.23 7.56
CA PHE A 442 17.45 2.52 6.93
C PHE A 442 18.61 2.78 5.98
N LEU A 443 18.29 3.13 4.74
CA LEU A 443 19.23 3.26 3.63
C LEU A 443 19.18 4.68 3.09
N ASP A 444 20.34 5.31 3.02
CA ASP A 444 20.54 6.57 2.30
C ASP A 444 20.92 6.26 0.85
N ASN A 445 20.05 6.69 -0.06
CA ASN A 445 20.24 6.49 -1.49
C ASN A 445 20.58 7.80 -2.22
N THR A 446 21.24 8.74 -1.55
CA THR A 446 21.84 9.95 -2.14
C THR A 446 23.24 9.69 -2.74
N VAL A 447 23.46 8.47 -3.23
CA VAL A 447 24.68 8.05 -3.93
C VAL A 447 24.50 8.15 -5.45
N PRO A 448 25.59 8.21 -6.23
CA PRO A 448 25.55 8.07 -7.69
C PRO A 448 24.82 6.80 -8.14
N GLU A 449 24.30 6.84 -9.37
CA GLU A 449 23.60 5.68 -9.94
C GLU A 449 24.55 4.50 -10.12
N GLY A 450 24.12 3.31 -9.69
CA GLY A 450 24.93 2.09 -9.71
C GLY A 450 25.77 1.86 -8.47
N GLU A 451 25.92 2.85 -7.59
CA GLU A 451 26.60 2.68 -6.31
C GLU A 451 25.69 2.08 -5.24
N THR A 452 26.30 1.38 -4.29
CA THR A 452 25.60 0.78 -3.14
C THR A 452 25.11 1.89 -2.22
N PRO A 453 23.81 1.89 -1.81
CA PRO A 453 23.30 2.87 -0.85
C PRO A 453 24.05 2.74 0.49
N ARG A 454 24.08 3.82 1.26
CA ARG A 454 24.76 3.86 2.57
C ARG A 454 23.79 3.42 3.67
N THR A 455 24.25 2.63 4.62
CA THR A 455 23.41 2.23 5.77
C THR A 455 23.31 3.37 6.79
N ILE A 456 22.14 3.95 7.02
CA ILE A 456 21.92 4.98 8.05
C ILE A 456 21.88 4.33 9.43
N ALA A 457 21.10 3.27 9.55
CA ALA A 457 20.90 2.54 10.78
C ALA A 457 20.36 1.14 10.46
N PHE A 458 20.61 0.19 11.33
CA PHE A 458 20.16 -1.19 11.18
C PHE A 458 19.90 -1.83 12.53
N GLY A 459 19.23 -2.97 12.56
CA GLY A 459 18.98 -3.65 13.82
C GLY A 459 18.08 -4.86 13.72
N SER A 460 17.78 -5.43 14.87
CA SER A 460 16.81 -6.51 15.02
C SER A 460 16.04 -6.37 16.32
N ASN A 461 14.76 -6.78 16.31
CA ASN A 461 13.84 -6.85 17.45
C ASN A 461 14.24 -6.03 18.70
N GLY A 462 13.84 -4.77 18.75
CA GLY A 462 14.06 -3.90 19.91
C GLY A 462 15.48 -3.41 20.11
N ALA A 463 16.44 -3.78 19.24
CA ALA A 463 17.82 -3.30 19.22
C ALA A 463 18.15 -2.61 17.90
N MET A 464 18.82 -1.46 17.95
CA MET A 464 19.19 -0.65 16.78
C MET A 464 20.61 -0.09 16.91
N THR A 465 21.37 -0.15 15.83
CA THR A 465 22.63 0.56 15.64
C THR A 465 22.42 1.72 14.68
N ILE A 466 22.83 2.91 15.10
CA ILE A 466 22.76 4.15 14.33
C ILE A 466 24.17 4.52 13.87
N LEU A 467 24.36 4.60 12.56
CA LEU A 467 25.62 5.01 11.93
C LEU A 467 25.62 6.47 11.52
N ASP A 468 24.42 7.05 11.30
CA ASP A 468 24.26 8.45 10.92
C ASP A 468 22.99 9.04 11.53
N ALA A 469 23.16 9.78 12.63
CA ALA A 469 22.05 10.41 13.33
C ALA A 469 21.41 11.54 12.52
N ARG A 470 22.17 12.18 11.60
CA ARG A 470 21.69 13.30 10.78
C ARG A 470 20.57 12.84 9.86
N ALA A 471 20.80 11.72 9.17
CA ALA A 471 19.83 11.14 8.25
C ALA A 471 18.57 10.61 8.96
N LEU A 472 18.62 10.35 10.28
CA LEU A 472 17.43 10.04 11.07
C LEU A 472 16.61 11.29 11.41
N LEU A 473 17.23 12.48 11.54
CA LEU A 473 16.50 13.74 11.63
C LEU A 473 15.72 14.03 10.34
N ASP A 474 16.30 13.64 9.21
CA ASP A 474 15.70 13.88 7.90
C ASP A 474 14.36 13.15 7.71
N ILE A 475 14.12 12.04 8.42
CA ILE A 475 12.80 11.39 8.44
C ILE A 475 11.72 12.35 8.96
N ASP A 476 12.03 13.18 9.97
CA ASP A 476 11.10 14.19 10.48
C ASP A 476 11.04 15.45 9.61
N ARG A 477 12.16 15.84 8.99
CA ARG A 477 12.21 17.00 8.08
C ARG A 477 11.43 16.73 6.79
N PHE A 478 11.60 15.56 6.18
CA PHE A 478 10.99 15.23 4.89
C PHE A 478 9.48 15.02 4.94
N ARG A 479 8.88 14.87 6.13
CA ARG A 479 7.42 14.95 6.32
C ARG A 479 6.90 16.38 6.51
N ARG A 480 7.78 17.37 6.63
CA ARG A 480 7.46 18.80 6.81
C ARG A 480 7.99 19.56 5.60
N ILE A 481 7.29 19.44 4.49
CA ILE A 481 7.64 20.10 3.22
C ILE A 481 6.40 20.75 2.60
N ASP A 482 6.62 21.76 1.77
CA ASP A 482 5.57 22.34 0.94
C ASP A 482 5.34 21.48 -0.31
N ILE A 483 4.16 20.85 -0.39
CA ILE A 483 3.78 20.02 -1.54
C ILE A 483 3.47 20.85 -2.79
N HIS A 484 3.29 22.16 -2.67
CA HIS A 484 3.05 23.07 -3.78
C HIS A 484 4.32 23.73 -4.32
N ALA A 485 5.50 23.32 -3.80
CA ALA A 485 6.79 23.81 -4.26
C ALA A 485 6.98 23.60 -5.77
N ARG A 486 7.48 24.64 -6.44
CA ARG A 486 7.79 24.66 -7.88
C ARG A 486 9.28 24.68 -8.16
N THR A 487 10.10 24.80 -7.12
CA THR A 487 11.55 24.71 -7.21
C THR A 487 12.12 23.94 -6.01
N PRO A 488 13.33 23.37 -6.11
CA PRO A 488 13.96 22.69 -4.98
C PRO A 488 14.08 23.56 -3.72
N ARG A 489 14.29 24.89 -3.89
CA ARG A 489 14.46 25.82 -2.78
C ARG A 489 13.17 26.05 -1.99
N GLU A 490 12.02 25.88 -2.63
CA GLU A 490 10.71 26.09 -2.01
C GLU A 490 10.27 24.90 -1.14
N VAL A 491 10.85 23.71 -1.33
CA VAL A 491 10.43 22.46 -0.65
C VAL A 491 10.39 22.62 0.87
N TYR A 492 11.35 23.33 1.46
CA TYR A 492 11.46 23.54 2.90
C TYR A 492 11.17 25.00 3.32
N ALA A 493 10.53 25.79 2.44
CA ALA A 493 10.24 27.19 2.75
C ALA A 493 9.32 27.30 3.97
N GLY A 494 9.72 28.09 4.96
CA GLY A 494 8.97 28.28 6.20
C GLY A 494 9.03 27.12 7.19
N VAL A 495 9.85 26.10 6.94
CA VAL A 495 10.04 24.96 7.83
C VAL A 495 11.25 25.21 8.73
N ASP A 496 11.07 25.03 10.04
CA ASP A 496 12.18 25.06 10.99
C ASP A 496 12.97 23.74 10.91
N LEU A 497 14.15 23.81 10.28
CA LEU A 497 15.05 22.67 10.09
C LEU A 497 16.01 22.44 11.27
N ALA A 498 15.89 23.23 12.35
CA ALA A 498 16.71 23.07 13.54
C ALA A 498 16.63 21.61 14.06
N PRO A 499 17.78 20.98 14.36
CA PRO A 499 17.83 19.58 14.81
C PRO A 499 16.87 19.25 15.96
N GLU A 500 16.74 20.13 16.94
CA GLU A 500 15.91 19.95 18.15
C GLU A 500 14.42 19.81 17.80
N ARG A 501 13.98 20.48 16.74
CA ARG A 501 12.59 20.42 16.26
C ARG A 501 12.31 19.18 15.41
N ASN A 502 13.35 18.49 14.94
CA ASN A 502 13.27 17.37 14.01
C ASN A 502 13.92 16.09 14.55
N ALA A 503 14.18 16.00 15.85
CA ALA A 503 14.70 14.82 16.53
C ALA A 503 13.60 13.92 17.12
N GLY A 504 12.34 14.06 16.68
CA GLY A 504 11.23 13.26 17.22
C GLY A 504 11.42 11.77 17.00
N PHE A 505 11.68 11.35 15.76
CA PHE A 505 11.92 9.95 15.45
C PHE A 505 13.16 9.38 16.15
N LEU A 506 14.26 10.13 16.15
CA LEU A 506 15.50 9.73 16.81
C LEU A 506 15.32 9.55 18.33
N ARG A 507 14.59 10.47 18.99
CA ARG A 507 14.24 10.36 20.41
C ARG A 507 13.30 9.20 20.68
N ASP A 508 12.33 8.94 19.81
CA ASP A 508 11.45 7.78 19.92
C ASP A 508 12.23 6.46 19.83
N CYS A 509 13.25 6.37 18.98
CA CYS A 509 14.13 5.20 18.93
C CYS A 509 14.83 4.98 20.28
N LEU A 510 15.43 6.02 20.86
CA LEU A 510 16.09 5.94 22.17
C LEU A 510 15.12 5.60 23.31
N GLY A 511 13.90 6.16 23.27
CA GLY A 511 12.90 6.00 24.32
C GLY A 511 12.16 4.68 24.29
N ARG A 512 11.96 4.08 23.12
CA ARG A 512 11.09 2.90 22.93
C ARG A 512 11.86 1.60 22.73
N LEU A 513 13.08 1.66 22.17
CA LEU A 513 13.89 0.47 21.93
C LEU A 513 14.60 0.05 23.22
N ALA A 514 14.81 -1.26 23.36
CA ALA A 514 15.48 -1.84 24.51
C ALA A 514 16.99 -1.53 24.50
N SER A 515 17.60 -1.55 23.31
CA SER A 515 19.00 -1.21 23.11
C SER A 515 19.19 -0.30 21.90
N VAL A 516 19.98 0.77 22.04
CA VAL A 516 20.41 1.62 20.93
C VAL A 516 21.90 1.89 21.01
N HIS A 517 22.63 1.55 19.95
CA HIS A 517 24.05 1.80 19.82
C HIS A 517 24.28 2.91 18.80
N PHE A 518 25.23 3.81 19.05
CA PHE A 518 25.79 4.68 18.04
C PHE A 518 27.18 4.19 17.67
N ALA A 519 27.46 4.05 16.38
CA ALA A 519 28.74 3.60 15.88
C ALA A 519 29.25 4.48 14.75
N GLU A 520 30.57 4.61 14.65
CA GLU A 520 31.22 5.31 13.54
C GLU A 520 31.04 4.49 12.25
N ARG A 521 30.54 5.14 11.20
CA ARG A 521 30.19 4.49 9.93
C ARG A 521 31.35 3.74 9.31
N ASP A 522 32.53 4.35 9.25
CA ASP A 522 33.65 3.82 8.46
C ASP A 522 34.39 2.68 9.16
N THR A 523 34.35 2.64 10.49
CA THR A 523 35.10 1.65 11.27
C THR A 523 34.21 0.63 11.97
N GLY A 524 32.91 0.91 12.09
CA GLY A 524 31.99 0.12 12.91
C GLY A 524 32.21 0.28 14.42
N ARG A 525 33.08 1.20 14.86
CA ARG A 525 33.43 1.42 16.27
C ARG A 525 32.24 2.01 17.04
N VAL A 526 31.72 1.27 18.02
CA VAL A 526 30.63 1.74 18.87
C VAL A 526 31.15 2.78 19.85
N PHE A 527 30.52 3.95 19.90
CA PHE A 527 30.94 5.05 20.75
C PHE A 527 29.92 5.47 21.81
N ALA A 528 28.65 5.07 21.67
CA ALA A 528 27.66 5.24 22.73
C ALA A 528 26.68 4.06 22.74
N GLN A 529 26.32 3.59 23.95
CA GLN A 529 25.35 2.52 24.15
C GLN A 529 24.25 2.96 25.11
N PHE A 530 23.01 2.77 24.69
CA PHE A 530 21.82 3.04 25.48
C PHE A 530 21.08 1.74 25.76
N ALA A 531 20.77 1.49 27.04
CA ALA A 531 19.87 0.43 27.45
C ALA A 531 18.63 1.06 28.10
N ARG A 532 17.44 0.84 27.51
CA ARG A 532 16.16 1.41 27.97
C ARG A 532 16.24 2.92 28.24
N ALA A 533 16.67 3.67 27.23
CA ALA A 533 16.90 5.11 27.26
C ALA A 533 17.99 5.62 28.23
N ARG A 534 18.75 4.75 28.90
CA ARG A 534 19.86 5.14 29.77
C ARG A 534 21.20 4.88 29.09
N LEU A 535 22.08 5.88 29.09
CA LEU A 535 23.47 5.70 28.64
C LEU A 535 24.17 4.72 29.59
N VAL A 536 24.75 3.65 29.05
CA VAL A 536 25.44 2.60 29.82
C VAL A 536 26.91 2.44 29.44
N GLY A 537 27.31 2.93 28.26
CA GLY A 537 28.69 2.85 27.78
C GLY A 537 29.04 3.97 26.81
N LEU A 538 30.29 4.43 26.86
CA LEU A 538 30.76 5.56 26.06
C LEU A 538 32.26 5.44 25.69
N ASP A 539 32.61 5.70 24.43
CA ASP A 539 33.98 5.91 23.96
C ASP A 539 34.13 7.40 23.61
N ARG A 540 34.68 8.18 24.56
CA ARG A 540 34.80 9.65 24.43
C ARG A 540 35.68 10.07 23.26
N THR A 541 36.75 9.33 22.99
CA THR A 541 37.69 9.63 21.90
C THR A 541 37.00 9.55 20.54
N VAL A 542 36.15 8.54 20.35
CA VAL A 542 35.39 8.38 19.11
C VAL A 542 34.26 9.40 19.04
N LEU A 543 33.57 9.67 20.16
CA LEU A 543 32.54 10.71 20.23
C LEU A 543 33.10 12.09 19.82
N GLU A 544 34.25 12.49 20.36
CA GLU A 544 34.91 13.76 20.02
C GLU A 544 35.23 13.86 18.53
N ARG A 545 35.73 12.77 17.93
CA ARG A 545 36.02 12.71 16.49
C ARG A 545 34.76 12.82 15.65
N VAL A 546 33.69 12.10 16.00
CA VAL A 546 32.41 12.12 15.28
C VAL A 546 31.72 13.49 15.42
N CYS A 547 31.87 14.16 16.57
CA CYS A 547 31.38 15.52 16.81
C CYS A 547 32.19 16.63 16.10
N ALA A 548 33.27 16.30 15.39
CA ALA A 548 33.95 17.25 14.50
C ALA A 548 33.08 17.61 13.28
N ASP A 549 32.13 16.75 12.89
CA ASP A 549 31.09 17.06 11.92
C ASP A 549 29.95 17.80 12.64
N ASP A 550 29.73 19.08 12.29
CA ASP A 550 28.73 19.93 12.93
C ASP A 550 27.32 19.31 12.86
N GLY A 551 26.94 18.74 11.72
CA GLY A 551 25.63 18.12 11.56
C GLY A 551 25.44 16.93 12.51
N MET A 552 26.45 16.08 12.63
CA MET A 552 26.41 14.91 13.50
C MET A 552 26.42 15.32 14.97
N ARG A 553 27.25 16.30 15.35
CA ARG A 553 27.23 16.91 16.67
C ARG A 553 25.83 17.41 17.02
N ASP A 554 25.22 18.21 16.15
CA ASP A 554 23.91 18.80 16.44
C ASP A 554 22.80 17.74 16.51
N ALA A 555 22.88 16.68 15.69
CA ALA A 555 21.96 15.55 15.75
C ALA A 555 22.09 14.77 17.07
N LEU A 556 23.31 14.54 17.54
CA LEU A 556 23.58 13.90 18.84
C LEU A 556 23.08 14.78 20.00
N LEU A 557 23.34 16.09 19.96
CA LEU A 557 22.82 17.05 20.94
C LEU A 557 21.30 17.02 21.00
N ALA A 558 20.63 17.04 19.84
CA ALA A 558 19.17 16.97 19.75
C ALA A 558 18.58 15.64 20.26
N ALA A 559 19.38 14.56 20.24
CA ALA A 559 19.03 13.26 20.80
C ALA A 559 19.25 13.16 22.32
N GLY A 560 19.86 14.18 22.94
CA GLY A 560 20.20 14.20 24.37
C GLY A 560 21.60 13.66 24.69
N LEU A 561 22.45 13.45 23.69
CA LEU A 561 23.89 13.21 23.86
C LEU A 561 24.63 14.54 23.95
N SER A 562 24.37 15.30 25.02
CA SER A 562 24.93 16.64 25.24
C SER A 562 25.61 16.78 26.59
N GLY A 563 26.73 17.51 26.62
CA GLY A 563 27.32 18.08 27.84
C GLY A 563 27.88 17.05 28.83
N ASP A 564 27.55 17.25 30.12
CA ASP A 564 27.92 16.40 31.27
C ASP A 564 27.28 15.01 31.16
N LEU A 565 27.77 14.22 30.22
CA LEU A 565 27.43 12.81 30.12
C LEU A 565 27.82 12.12 31.42
N PRO A 566 26.94 11.27 32.00
CA PRO A 566 27.25 10.57 33.23
C PRO A 566 28.54 9.76 33.06
N GLU A 567 29.28 9.61 34.16
CA GLU A 567 30.43 8.71 34.16
C GLU A 567 29.93 7.27 34.00
N VAL A 568 30.15 6.72 32.82
CA VAL A 568 29.73 5.37 32.40
C VAL A 568 30.96 4.57 31.97
N ALA A 569 30.79 3.25 31.86
CA ALA A 569 31.87 2.37 31.46
C ALA A 569 32.43 2.75 30.08
N GLY A 570 33.77 2.74 29.96
CA GLY A 570 34.44 2.83 28.67
C GLY A 570 34.11 1.60 27.81
N ILE A 571 33.78 1.81 26.54
CA ILE A 571 33.49 0.73 25.59
C ILE A 571 34.53 0.67 24.48
N THR A 572 34.75 -0.53 23.96
CA THR A 572 35.69 -0.78 22.86
C THR A 572 35.14 -1.73 21.79
N GLU A 573 33.83 -1.86 21.73
CA GLU A 573 33.15 -2.73 20.78
C GLU A 573 33.28 -2.21 19.34
N THR A 574 33.59 -3.11 18.41
CA THR A 574 33.65 -2.82 16.98
C THR A 574 32.76 -3.81 16.25
N LEU A 575 31.78 -3.30 15.51
CA LEU A 575 30.85 -4.10 14.73
C LEU A 575 31.49 -4.51 13.39
N ARG A 576 31.06 -5.66 12.87
CA ARG A 576 31.51 -6.19 11.59
C ARG A 576 30.36 -6.25 10.58
N PRO A 577 30.51 -5.68 9.36
CA PRO A 577 29.48 -5.74 8.34
C PRO A 577 29.02 -7.16 8.01
N GLU A 578 29.92 -8.14 8.02
CA GLU A 578 29.65 -9.54 7.66
C GLU A 578 28.73 -10.25 8.67
N GLU A 579 28.76 -9.80 9.93
CA GLU A 579 27.93 -10.32 11.01
C GLU A 579 26.51 -9.70 11.00
N SER A 580 26.30 -8.69 10.16
CA SER A 580 25.04 -7.98 10.03
C SER A 580 24.22 -8.45 8.82
N SER A 581 22.91 -8.18 8.85
CA SER A 581 22.02 -8.45 7.71
C SER A 581 21.81 -7.23 6.80
N THR A 582 22.77 -6.28 6.79
CA THR A 582 22.64 -5.04 6.01
C THR A 582 22.82 -5.27 4.52
N LEU A 583 22.17 -4.41 3.74
CA LEU A 583 22.32 -4.30 2.29
C LEU A 583 23.25 -3.15 1.91
N GLY A 584 23.24 -2.07 2.70
CA GLY A 584 24.00 -0.88 2.42
C GLY A 584 25.47 -0.98 2.81
N ALA A 585 26.25 -0.03 2.31
CA ALA A 585 27.67 0.10 2.60
C ALA A 585 27.91 0.80 3.95
N TRP A 586 28.77 0.20 4.76
CA TRP A 586 29.37 0.74 5.97
C TRP A 586 30.55 -0.16 6.40
N GLY A 587 31.40 0.32 7.31
CA GLY A 587 32.49 -0.46 7.90
C GLY A 587 33.71 -0.65 6.98
N GLY A 588 34.07 0.38 6.21
CA GLY A 588 35.40 0.49 5.59
C GLY A 588 35.80 -0.77 4.82
N SER A 589 35.00 -1.14 3.82
CA SER A 589 35.44 -2.14 2.85
C SER A 589 36.59 -1.55 2.04
N LEU A 590 37.82 -1.99 2.33
CA LEU A 590 38.85 -2.06 1.30
C LEU A 590 38.54 -3.22 0.36
#